data_AF-A0A0U5E2X9-F1
#
_entry.id   AF-A0A0U5E2X9-F1
#
_cell.length_a   1.000
_cell.length_b   1.000
_cell.length_c   1.000
_cell.angle_alpha   90.00
_cell.angle_beta   90.00
_cell.angle_gamma   90.00
#
_symmetry.space_group_name_H-M   'P 1'
#
loop_
_entity.id
_entity.type
_entity.pdbx_description
1 polymer ?
#
loop_
_entity_poly.entity_id
_entity_poly.type
_entity_poly.pdbx_seq_one_letter_code
_entity_poly.pdbx_strand_id
1 'polypeptide(L)'
;MSLPRVNYRVVGQDDYVLEITLEPTGAYRVDCGDHTSHKPRQGVLDERQTREIAALIDALGEPREHPAPAGATGFIAELTLGTSPDARVYRVWEGELAEEPDVMALIRALEVI
;
A
#
# COMPACT_ATOMS: atom_id res chain seq x y z
N MET A 1 5.37 -12.40 15.89
CA MET A 1 6.06 -11.43 15.01
C MET A 1 5.23 -10.16 14.99
N SER A 2 5.85 -8.99 15.10
CA SER A 2 5.16 -7.70 14.95
C SER A 2 5.44 -7.19 13.54
N LEU A 3 4.42 -6.80 12.81
CA LEU A 3 4.59 -6.11 11.53
C LEU A 3 4.96 -4.64 11.79
N PRO A 4 5.71 -3.97 10.89
CA PRO A 4 5.71 -2.51 10.91
C PRO A 4 4.29 -2.01 10.54
N ARG A 5 3.95 -0.80 10.97
CA ARG A 5 2.73 -0.14 10.51
C ARG A 5 2.82 0.03 8.99
N VAL A 6 1.77 -0.29 8.26
CA VAL A 6 1.71 -0.09 6.81
C VAL A 6 0.58 0.88 6.52
N ASN A 7 0.85 1.89 5.70
CA ASN A 7 -0.18 2.71 5.08
C ASN A 7 0.05 2.66 3.58
N TYR A 8 -0.92 2.10 2.87
CA TYR A 8 -0.94 2.04 1.43
C TYR A 8 -2.06 2.93 0.92
N ARG A 9 -1.74 3.79 -0.04
CA ARG A 9 -2.69 4.71 -0.64
C ARG A 9 -2.54 4.70 -2.16
N VAL A 10 -3.65 4.62 -2.87
CA VAL A 10 -3.72 4.88 -4.31
C VAL A 10 -4.34 6.24 -4.52
N VAL A 11 -3.66 7.09 -5.28
CA VAL A 11 -4.14 8.43 -5.63
C VAL A 11 -4.32 8.51 -7.14
N GLY A 12 -5.56 8.66 -7.59
CA GLY A 12 -5.91 8.79 -9.00
C GLY A 12 -6.35 10.17 -9.44
N GLN A 13 -6.62 10.30 -10.75
CA GLN A 13 -7.49 11.35 -11.27
C GLN A 13 -8.95 11.05 -10.84
N ASP A 14 -9.76 12.08 -10.62
CA ASP A 14 -11.17 12.01 -10.17
C ASP A 14 -11.42 11.64 -8.69
N ASP A 15 -10.55 12.06 -7.77
CA ASP A 15 -10.72 11.92 -6.31
C ASP A 15 -10.85 10.47 -5.80
N TYR A 16 -10.59 9.47 -6.65
CA TYR A 16 -10.52 8.07 -6.20
C TYR A 16 -9.32 7.88 -5.27
N VAL A 17 -9.63 7.50 -4.03
CA VAL A 17 -8.61 7.19 -3.01
C VAL A 17 -8.93 5.84 -2.41
N LEU A 18 -8.09 4.84 -2.68
CA LEU A 18 -8.02 3.63 -1.85
C LEU A 18 -6.98 3.88 -0.77
N GLU A 19 -7.34 3.69 0.50
CA GLU A 19 -6.41 3.73 1.62
C GLU A 19 -6.53 2.45 2.46
N ILE A 20 -5.41 1.74 2.62
CA ILE A 20 -5.30 0.55 3.46
C ILE A 20 -4.30 0.86 4.57
N THR A 21 -4.77 0.85 5.81
CA THR A 21 -3.91 0.92 6.99
C THR A 21 -3.85 -0.44 7.66
N LEU A 22 -2.64 -0.92 7.93
CA LEU A 22 -2.37 -2.12 8.70
C LEU A 22 -1.54 -1.75 9.92
N GLU A 23 -2.07 -2.08 11.10
CA GLU A 23 -1.40 -1.86 12.37
C GLU A 23 -0.45 -3.02 12.71
N PRO A 24 0.59 -2.79 13.54
CA PRO A 24 1.54 -3.83 13.95
C PRO A 24 0.91 -5.09 14.57
N THR A 25 -0.31 -4.96 15.10
CA THR A 25 -1.12 -6.03 15.68
C THR A 25 -1.77 -6.95 14.64
N GLY A 26 -1.70 -6.60 13.34
CA GLY A 26 -2.42 -7.25 12.26
C GLY A 26 -3.84 -6.71 12.05
N ALA A 27 -4.29 -5.73 12.83
CA ALA A 27 -5.56 -5.07 12.59
C ALA A 27 -5.48 -4.18 11.33
N TYR A 28 -6.45 -4.32 10.43
CA TYR A 28 -6.47 -3.55 9.18
C TYR A 28 -7.76 -2.75 9.02
N ARG A 29 -7.65 -1.67 8.25
CA ARG A 29 -8.76 -0.86 7.77
C ARG A 29 -8.54 -0.52 6.30
N VAL A 30 -9.57 -0.74 5.49
CA VAL A 30 -9.63 -0.38 4.07
C VAL A 30 -10.71 0.68 3.90
N ASP A 31 -10.30 1.84 3.40
CA ASP A 31 -11.17 2.98 3.08
C ASP A 31 -11.15 3.19 1.57
N CYS A 32 -12.33 3.20 0.95
CA CYS A 32 -12.48 3.45 -0.48
C CYS A 32 -13.25 4.76 -0.64
N GLY A 33 -12.52 5.85 -0.81
CA GLY A 33 -13.06 7.16 -1.16
C GLY A 33 -13.45 7.19 -2.63
N ASP A 34 -14.74 6.98 -2.90
CA ASP A 34 -15.38 7.38 -4.15
C ASP A 34 -16.66 8.19 -3.85
N HIS A 35 -17.28 8.76 -4.88
CA HIS A 35 -18.56 9.48 -4.79
C HIS A 35 -19.68 8.63 -4.14
N THR A 36 -19.51 7.31 -4.06
CA THR A 36 -20.47 6.32 -3.56
C THR A 36 -20.13 5.75 -2.20
N SER A 37 -19.55 6.52 -1.25
CA SER A 37 -19.63 6.28 0.21
C SER A 37 -19.63 4.79 0.65
N HIS A 38 -18.68 3.99 0.15
CA HIS A 38 -18.56 2.61 0.60
C HIS A 38 -18.15 2.60 2.07
N LYS A 39 -18.82 1.79 2.89
CA LYS A 39 -18.46 1.68 4.32
C LYS A 39 -17.04 1.11 4.43
N PRO A 40 -16.16 1.72 5.24
CA PRO A 40 -14.82 1.19 5.46
C PRO A 40 -14.88 -0.27 5.92
N ARG A 41 -14.05 -1.12 5.33
CA ARG A 41 -13.88 -2.51 5.76
C ARG A 41 -12.79 -2.57 6.82
N GLN A 42 -12.98 -3.39 7.84
CA GLN A 42 -11.99 -3.58 8.89
C GLN A 42 -11.95 -5.04 9.33
N GLY A 43 -10.80 -5.47 9.82
CA GLY A 43 -10.58 -6.85 10.24
C GLY A 43 -9.24 -7.04 10.92
N VAL A 44 -8.87 -8.30 11.11
CA VAL A 44 -7.56 -8.71 11.63
C VAL A 44 -7.03 -9.78 10.69
N LEU A 45 -5.76 -9.66 10.29
CA LEU A 45 -5.10 -10.65 9.45
C LEU A 45 -5.04 -12.00 10.16
N ASP A 46 -5.23 -13.07 9.40
CA ASP A 46 -4.93 -14.42 9.88
C ASP A 46 -3.41 -14.69 9.93
N GLU A 47 -2.99 -15.81 10.52
CA GLU A 47 -1.57 -16.17 10.66
C GLU A 47 -0.86 -16.42 9.32
N ARG A 48 -1.60 -16.81 8.27
CA ARG A 48 -1.06 -17.03 6.94
C ARG A 48 -0.81 -15.68 6.26
N GLN A 49 -1.81 -14.80 6.25
CA GLN A 49 -1.72 -13.44 5.72
C GLN A 49 -0.62 -12.64 6.45
N THR A 50 -0.54 -12.75 7.77
CA THR A 50 0.51 -12.07 8.56
C THR A 50 1.91 -12.50 8.14
N ARG A 51 2.14 -13.80 7.94
CA ARG A 51 3.45 -14.33 7.49
C ARG A 51 3.77 -13.93 6.06
N GLU A 52 2.78 -13.97 5.18
CA GLU A 52 2.90 -13.56 3.78
C GLU A 52 3.29 -12.08 3.67
N ILE A 53 2.56 -11.20 4.35
CA ILE A 53 2.85 -9.76 4.38
C ILE A 53 4.20 -9.47 5.03
N ALA A 54 4.57 -10.15 6.12
CA ALA A 54 5.88 -10.00 6.73
C ALA A 54 7.02 -10.34 5.75
N ALA A 55 6.90 -11.46 5.04
CA ALA A 55 7.90 -11.89 4.07
C ALA A 55 8.03 -10.91 2.90
N LEU A 56 6.91 -10.36 2.42
CA LEU A 56 6.91 -9.35 1.36
C LEU A 56 7.57 -8.04 1.83
N ILE A 57 7.30 -7.60 3.06
CA ILE A 57 7.94 -6.42 3.65
C ILE A 57 9.46 -6.61 3.80
N ASP A 58 9.90 -7.80 4.21
CA ASP A 58 11.31 -8.13 4.37
C ASP A 58 12.05 -8.21 3.01
N ALA A 59 11.35 -8.53 1.93
CA ALA A 59 11.90 -8.57 0.58
C ALA A 59 12.07 -7.19 -0.06
N LEU A 60 11.41 -6.15 0.49
CA LEU A 60 11.50 -4.81 -0.07
C LEU A 60 12.90 -4.22 0.07
N GLY A 61 13.43 -3.75 -1.06
CA GLY A 61 14.66 -2.97 -1.12
C GLY A 61 14.51 -1.54 -0.59
N GLU A 62 15.51 -0.71 -0.87
CA GLU A 62 15.49 0.71 -0.52
C GLU A 62 14.31 1.45 -1.18
N PRO A 63 13.72 2.46 -0.50
CA PRO A 63 12.63 3.25 -1.07
C PRO A 63 13.04 3.96 -2.36
N ARG A 64 12.17 3.87 -3.38
CA ARG A 64 12.35 4.50 -4.68
C ARG A 64 11.10 5.26 -5.08
N GLU A 65 11.30 6.33 -5.84
CA GLU A 65 10.23 7.13 -6.42
C GLU A 65 10.26 7.01 -7.95
N HIS A 66 9.11 6.64 -8.51
CA HIS A 66 8.84 6.58 -9.95
C HIS A 66 7.65 7.50 -10.25
N PRO A 67 7.89 8.80 -10.48
CA PRO A 67 6.81 9.75 -10.71
C PRO A 67 6.18 9.55 -12.09
N ALA A 68 4.91 9.92 -12.23
CA ALA A 68 4.24 9.93 -13.52
C ALA A 68 4.94 10.91 -14.49
N PRO A 69 5.19 10.53 -15.75
CA PRO A 69 5.66 11.46 -16.77
C PRO A 69 4.72 12.65 -16.96
N ALA A 70 5.25 13.78 -17.42
CA ALA A 70 4.44 14.97 -17.66
C ALA A 70 3.32 14.69 -18.67
N GLY A 71 2.07 14.98 -18.27
CA GLY A 71 0.90 14.72 -19.09
C GLY A 71 0.41 13.26 -19.12
N ALA A 72 1.06 12.36 -18.38
CA ALA A 72 0.57 11.00 -18.18
C ALA A 72 -0.65 11.00 -17.24
N THR A 73 -1.60 10.11 -17.53
CA THR A 73 -2.76 9.81 -16.68
C THR A 73 -2.50 8.54 -15.87
N GLY A 74 -3.38 8.23 -14.92
CA GLY A 74 -3.32 7.03 -14.10
C GLY A 74 -3.12 7.33 -12.62
N PHE A 75 -2.73 6.29 -11.88
CA PHE A 75 -2.66 6.33 -10.43
C PHE A 75 -1.22 6.36 -9.93
N ILE A 76 -1.01 6.99 -8.78
CA ILE A 76 0.21 6.85 -7.97
C ILE A 76 -0.10 5.94 -6.80
N ALA A 77 0.65 4.84 -6.70
CA ALA A 77 0.69 4.01 -5.51
C ALA A 77 1.73 4.57 -4.52
N GLU A 78 1.28 4.96 -3.34
CA GLU A 78 2.11 5.38 -2.23
C GLU A 78 2.04 4.32 -1.13
N LEU A 79 3.18 3.76 -0.75
CA LEU A 79 3.31 2.77 0.32
C LEU A 79 4.28 3.32 1.37
N THR A 80 3.78 3.49 2.58
CA THR A 80 4.57 3.91 3.75
C THR A 80 4.68 2.76 4.73
N LEU A 81 5.92 2.41 5.10
CA LEU A 81 6.24 1.39 6.11
C LEU A 81 6.88 2.02 7.34
N GLY A 82 6.34 1.69 8.50
CA GLY A 82 6.76 2.22 9.79
C GLY A 82 6.07 3.53 10.15
N THR A 83 6.72 4.29 11.03
CA THR A 83 6.26 5.59 11.50
C THR A 83 7.42 6.58 11.44
N SER A 84 7.11 7.86 11.23
CA SER A 84 8.11 8.94 11.28
C SER A 84 8.91 8.89 12.58
N PRO A 85 10.23 9.15 12.56
CA PRO A 85 11.04 9.61 11.42
C PRO A 85 11.60 8.50 10.51
N ASP A 86 11.56 7.24 10.93
CA ASP A 86 12.21 6.11 10.24
C ASP A 86 11.31 5.45 9.18
N ALA A 87 10.31 6.19 8.69
CA ALA A 87 9.36 5.67 7.71
C ALA A 87 10.01 5.50 6.34
N ARG A 88 9.80 4.32 5.74
CA ARG A 88 10.18 4.03 4.35
C ARG A 88 9.00 4.32 3.43
N VAL A 89 9.17 5.20 2.44
CA VAL A 89 8.08 5.66 1.56
C VAL A 89 8.40 5.31 0.10
N TYR A 90 7.60 4.43 -0.49
CA TYR A 90 7.68 4.04 -1.90
C TYR A 90 6.55 4.75 -2.65
N ARG A 91 6.88 5.44 -3.75
CA ARG A 91 5.90 6.17 -4.57
C ARG A 91 6.09 5.77 -6.02
N VAL A 92 5.15 5.02 -6.58
CA VAL A 92 5.30 4.41 -7.89
C VAL A 92 4.06 4.72 -8.74
N TRP A 93 4.29 5.36 -9.88
CA TRP A 93 3.25 5.51 -10.90
C TRP A 93 2.90 4.14 -11.49
N GLU A 94 1.61 3.89 -11.69
CA GLU A 94 1.09 2.61 -12.19
C GLU A 94 1.81 2.09 -13.44
N GLY A 95 2.18 2.98 -14.37
CA GLY A 95 2.87 2.61 -15.60
C GLY A 95 4.30 2.07 -15.41
N GLU A 96 4.91 2.30 -14.25
CA GLU A 96 6.26 1.83 -13.88
C GLU A 96 6.21 0.78 -12.76
N LEU A 97 5.02 0.37 -12.31
CA LEU A 97 4.87 -0.58 -11.20
C LEU A 97 5.50 -1.95 -11.51
N ALA A 98 5.56 -2.31 -12.80
CA ALA A 98 6.23 -3.53 -13.26
C ALA A 98 7.75 -3.54 -13.02
N GLU A 99 8.38 -2.36 -12.90
CA GLU A 99 9.81 -2.21 -12.61
C GLU A 99 10.11 -2.35 -11.10
N GLU A 100 9.08 -2.35 -10.26
CA GLU A 100 9.17 -2.54 -8.80
C GLU A 100 8.36 -3.78 -8.35
N PRO A 101 8.78 -5.00 -8.76
CA PRO A 101 7.99 -6.23 -8.57
C PRO A 101 7.72 -6.56 -7.10
N ASP A 102 8.64 -6.23 -6.18
CA ASP A 102 8.47 -6.47 -4.75
C ASP A 102 7.42 -5.52 -4.14
N VAL A 103 7.43 -4.24 -4.56
CA VAL A 103 6.41 -3.25 -4.18
C VAL A 103 5.05 -3.68 -4.73
N MET A 104 5.01 -4.09 -6.00
CA MET A 104 3.80 -4.61 -6.64
C MET A 104 3.24 -5.82 -5.89
N ALA A 105 4.08 -6.78 -5.51
CA ALA A 105 3.67 -7.98 -4.79
C ALA A 105 3.02 -7.65 -3.44
N LEU A 106 3.62 -6.73 -2.67
CA LEU A 106 3.03 -6.29 -1.40
C LEU A 106 1.71 -5.54 -1.62
N ILE A 107 1.63 -4.64 -2.60
CA ILE A 107 0.39 -3.95 -2.94
C ILE A 107 -0.73 -4.95 -3.24
N ARG A 108 -0.47 -5.94 -4.10
CA ARG A 108 -1.48 -6.96 -4.44
C ARG A 108 -1.90 -7.79 -3.23
N ALA A 109 -0.98 -8.10 -2.32
CA ALA A 109 -1.33 -8.80 -1.08
C ALA A 109 -2.21 -7.95 -0.15
N LEU A 110 -1.99 -6.64 -0.10
CA LEU A 110 -2.81 -5.70 0.69
C LEU A 110 -4.20 -5.49 0.07
N GLU A 111 -4.32 -5.44 -1.26
CA GLU A 111 -5.62 -5.24 -1.95
C GLU A 111 -6.61 -6.41 -1.76
N VAL A 112 -6.14 -7.60 -1.37
CA VAL A 112 -6.97 -8.81 -1.24
C VAL A 112 -7.30 -9.21 0.21
N ILE A 113 -6.94 -8.39 1.21
CA ILE A 113 -7.30 -8.63 2.63
C ILE A 113 -8.80 -8.42 2.89
#